data_AF-A0A8S1M684-F1
#
_entry.id   AF-A0A8S1M684-F1
#
_cell.length_a   1.000
_cell.length_b   1.000
_cell.length_c   1.000
_cell.angle_alpha   90.00
_cell.angle_beta   90.00
_cell.angle_gamma   90.00
#
_symmetry.space_group_name_H-M   'P 1'
#
loop_
_entity.id
_entity.type
_entity.pdbx_description
1 polymer ?
#
loop_
_entity_poly.entity_id
_entity_poly.type
_entity_poly.pdbx_seq_one_letter_code
_entity_poly.pdbx_strand_id
1 'polypeptide(L)'
;MNNIIYNFEDNLLILHNHTDFQQLMLPIPSVDANYQHQSELFQFISFYRQNCPQHKLAELDKTIKQNFFSFTTLYDNKVNHYPTLFGNENLWIFKPSNMNQGRGIHVVRSLQEVLDIQNKYQGGYKEKLLEVKRNEQNEIINKVVYLNTLVTEQFVIQKYIEKPFLIDGRKFDIRAYVLLTSNLQIYFYREGQLRLATEKFDTKVQSNYVHLTNNAIQYTHPQYGKSEEGNQYNFDQAQSLFKKDFRKDILAKIKMISYTAFQTVKHKINKQKRKNCFEIFGMDFIIDEQQYPWLIEVNTNPSLEVTSKLLDQLFPRMVNDAFQLTIDLVFPQNEPNHNYPLMNYKNDENLWESMGYLQSS
;
A
#
# COMPACT_ATOMS: atom_id res chain seq x y z
N MET A 1 4.48 33.46 -12.09
CA MET A 1 5.84 32.96 -12.29
C MET A 1 6.45 32.74 -10.91
N ASN A 2 6.35 31.52 -10.40
CA ASN A 2 6.95 31.17 -9.12
C ASN A 2 8.06 30.18 -9.44
N ASN A 3 9.30 30.68 -9.35
CA ASN A 3 10.50 29.90 -9.55
C ASN A 3 10.63 28.90 -8.39
N ILE A 4 10.61 27.62 -8.73
CA ILE A 4 11.10 26.56 -7.86
C ILE A 4 12.62 26.59 -8.01
N ILE A 5 13.32 27.17 -7.04
CA ILE A 5 14.78 27.06 -6.93
C ILE A 5 15.04 25.96 -5.91
N TYR A 6 15.56 24.83 -6.39
CA TYR A 6 16.10 23.76 -5.54
C TYR A 6 17.50 24.17 -5.08
N ASN A 7 17.73 24.18 -3.77
CA ASN A 7 19.07 24.24 -3.21
C ASN A 7 19.17 23.28 -2.01
N PHE A 8 20.20 22.45 -2.00
CA PHE A 8 20.28 21.20 -1.22
C PHE A 8 20.99 21.33 0.14
N GLU A 9 21.28 22.55 0.62
CA GLU A 9 22.23 22.73 1.74
C GLU A 9 21.64 23.22 3.08
N ASP A 10 20.43 23.80 3.13
CA ASP A 10 19.89 24.35 4.38
C ASP A 10 18.58 23.64 4.82
N ASN A 11 18.75 22.64 5.70
CA ASN A 11 17.70 21.80 6.29
C ASN A 11 16.72 22.55 7.22
N LEU A 12 15.74 23.27 6.66
CA LEU A 12 14.54 23.71 7.39
C LEU A 12 13.35 23.92 6.43
N LEU A 13 12.57 22.86 6.21
CA LEU A 13 11.24 22.98 5.62
C LEU A 13 10.25 23.22 6.75
N ILE A 14 10.00 24.50 7.04
CA ILE A 14 8.85 24.91 7.86
C ILE A 14 7.60 24.58 7.04
N LEU A 15 6.95 23.47 7.38
CA LEU A 15 5.62 23.13 6.90
C LEU A 15 4.60 24.14 7.48
N HIS A 16 4.54 25.33 6.90
CA HIS A 16 3.40 26.22 7.09
C HIS A 16 2.22 25.68 6.28
N ASN A 17 1.53 24.69 6.84
CA ASN A 17 0.08 24.49 6.82
C ASN A 17 -0.27 23.03 7.17
N HIS A 18 -0.81 22.82 8.36
CA HIS A 18 -1.29 21.54 8.88
C HIS A 18 -2.63 21.06 8.26
N THR A 19 -2.95 21.41 7.02
CA THR A 19 -4.32 21.26 6.46
C THR A 19 -4.50 20.24 5.33
N ASP A 20 -3.44 19.57 4.86
CA ASP A 20 -3.55 18.74 3.63
C ASP A 20 -3.58 17.22 3.85
N PHE A 21 -3.55 16.73 5.09
CA PHE A 21 -3.68 15.30 5.39
C PHE A 21 -5.14 14.94 5.67
N GLN A 22 -5.77 14.23 4.74
CA GLN A 22 -7.12 13.68 4.92
C GLN A 22 -7.09 12.29 5.49
N GLN A 23 -7.95 12.03 6.46
CA GLN A 23 -8.16 10.71 7.03
C GLN A 23 -9.01 9.87 6.07
N LEU A 24 -8.35 9.29 5.06
CA LEU A 24 -8.95 8.37 4.09
C LEU A 24 -9.04 6.92 4.60
N MET A 25 -8.56 6.67 5.83
CA MET A 25 -8.68 5.42 6.57
C MET A 25 -9.33 5.69 7.91
N LEU A 26 -10.46 5.03 8.17
CA LEU A 26 -11.16 5.12 9.44
C LEU A 26 -11.21 3.73 10.09
N PRO A 27 -10.89 3.61 11.39
CA PRO A 27 -11.19 2.38 12.11
C PRO A 27 -12.71 2.19 12.16
N ILE A 28 -13.19 0.97 11.94
CA ILE A 28 -14.59 0.60 12.21
C ILE A 28 -14.59 -0.29 13.45
N PRO A 29 -15.06 0.20 14.60
CA PRO A 29 -15.21 -0.63 15.79
C PRO A 29 -16.48 -1.48 15.74
N SER A 30 -16.58 -2.47 16.65
CA SER A 30 -17.79 -3.28 16.80
C SER A 30 -18.99 -2.46 17.28
N VAL A 31 -20.20 -2.87 16.88
CA VAL A 31 -21.46 -2.17 17.24
C VAL A 31 -21.71 -2.17 18.76
N ASP A 32 -21.14 -3.14 19.49
CA ASP A 32 -21.27 -3.31 20.95
C ASP A 32 -20.19 -2.57 21.76
N ALA A 33 -19.40 -1.70 21.13
CA ALA A 33 -18.22 -1.10 21.74
C ALA A 33 -18.53 0.18 22.57
N ASN A 34 -17.70 0.44 23.58
CA ASN A 34 -17.79 1.61 24.49
C ASN A 34 -17.96 2.96 23.75
N TYR A 35 -18.45 4.00 24.45
CA TYR A 35 -18.75 5.36 23.93
C TYR A 35 -17.72 5.94 22.94
N GLN A 36 -16.41 5.68 23.12
CA GLN A 36 -15.34 6.17 22.24
C GLN A 36 -15.42 5.56 20.82
N HIS A 37 -15.87 4.32 20.70
CA HIS A 37 -16.00 3.61 19.44
C HIS A 37 -17.23 4.03 18.63
N GLN A 38 -18.30 4.48 19.30
CA GLN A 38 -19.46 5.07 18.63
C GLN A 38 -19.07 6.36 17.86
N SER A 39 -18.07 7.10 18.33
CA SER A 39 -17.54 8.30 17.67
C SER A 39 -16.84 8.00 16.34
N GLU A 40 -16.03 6.94 16.27
CA GLU A 40 -15.29 6.54 15.05
C GLU A 40 -16.25 6.07 13.95
N LEU A 41 -17.23 5.24 14.32
CA LEU A 41 -18.28 4.80 13.40
C LEU A 41 -19.12 5.98 12.89
N PHE A 42 -19.44 6.95 13.75
CA PHE A 42 -20.15 8.16 13.36
C PHE A 42 -19.35 9.02 12.38
N GLN A 43 -18.04 9.19 12.61
CA GLN A 43 -17.14 9.89 11.69
C GLN A 43 -17.12 9.20 10.32
N PHE A 44 -17.03 7.87 10.30
CA PHE A 44 -17.09 7.10 9.05
C PHE A 44 -18.40 7.29 8.32
N ILE A 45 -19.55 7.10 8.97
CA ILE A 45 -20.85 7.21 8.28
C ILE A 45 -21.07 8.64 7.79
N SER A 46 -20.66 9.65 8.56
CA SER A 46 -20.73 11.06 8.15
C SER A 46 -19.91 11.31 6.88
N PHE A 47 -18.66 10.85 6.85
CA PHE A 47 -17.80 10.96 5.67
C PHE A 47 -18.36 10.16 4.48
N TYR A 48 -18.80 8.92 4.72
CA TYR A 48 -19.36 8.03 3.71
C TYR A 48 -20.57 8.66 3.04
N ARG A 49 -21.46 9.28 3.83
CA ARG A 49 -22.65 9.97 3.34
C ARG A 49 -22.31 11.25 2.58
N GLN A 50 -21.42 12.09 3.12
CA GLN A 50 -21.01 13.35 2.49
C GLN A 50 -20.44 13.13 1.08
N ASN A 51 -19.74 12.02 0.88
CA ASN A 51 -19.10 11.69 -0.39
C ASN A 51 -19.88 10.64 -1.22
N CYS A 52 -21.11 10.30 -0.81
CA CYS A 52 -21.94 9.35 -1.52
C CYS A 52 -22.55 10.02 -2.78
N PRO A 53 -22.47 9.39 -3.97
CA PRO A 53 -23.12 9.87 -5.18
C PRO A 53 -24.62 10.07 -4.98
N GLN A 54 -25.17 11.14 -5.57
CA GLN A 54 -26.57 11.53 -5.37
C GLN A 54 -27.57 10.39 -5.59
N HIS A 55 -27.36 9.55 -6.60
CA HIS A 55 -28.22 8.42 -6.93
C HIS A 55 -28.20 7.29 -5.90
N LYS A 56 -27.21 7.23 -4.99
CA LYS A 56 -27.10 6.25 -3.91
C LYS A 56 -27.51 6.78 -2.53
N LEU A 57 -27.75 8.10 -2.40
CA LEU A 57 -28.07 8.73 -1.11
C LEU A 57 -29.36 8.18 -0.48
N ALA A 58 -30.40 7.94 -1.27
CA ALA A 58 -31.68 7.45 -0.76
C ALA A 58 -31.57 6.05 -0.12
N GLU A 59 -30.81 5.15 -0.77
CA GLU A 59 -30.52 3.81 -0.24
C GLU A 59 -29.67 3.90 1.04
N LEU A 60 -28.62 4.72 1.01
CA LEU A 60 -27.78 4.95 2.17
C LEU A 60 -28.57 5.47 3.38
N ASP A 61 -29.41 6.49 3.18
CA ASP A 61 -30.24 7.07 4.24
C ASP A 61 -31.23 6.05 4.81
N LYS A 62 -31.72 5.12 3.99
CA LYS A 62 -32.54 4.00 4.45
C LYS A 62 -31.73 3.04 5.33
N THR A 63 -30.55 2.61 4.89
CA THR A 63 -29.66 1.71 5.67
C THR A 63 -29.26 2.34 6.99
N ILE A 64 -28.93 3.64 6.99
CA ILE A 64 -28.58 4.40 8.18
C ILE A 64 -29.71 4.37 9.21
N LYS A 65 -30.94 4.66 8.79
CA LYS A 65 -32.12 4.67 9.67
C LYS A 65 -32.43 3.28 10.22
N GLN A 66 -32.30 2.23 9.39
CA GLN A 66 -32.57 0.84 9.78
C GLN A 66 -31.60 0.32 10.86
N ASN A 67 -30.38 0.82 10.88
CA ASN A 67 -29.35 0.43 11.86
C ASN A 67 -29.27 1.41 13.06
N PHE A 68 -30.32 2.22 13.28
CA PHE A 68 -30.49 3.10 14.43
C PHE A 68 -29.34 4.10 14.71
N PHE A 69 -28.59 4.50 13.67
CA PHE A 69 -27.60 5.56 13.82
C PHE A 69 -28.30 6.92 14.01
N SER A 70 -28.13 7.57 15.16
CA SER A 70 -28.72 8.88 15.46
C SER A 70 -27.80 10.02 15.01
N PHE A 71 -28.26 10.85 14.08
CA PHE A 71 -27.57 12.07 13.65
C PHE A 71 -28.16 13.26 14.39
N THR A 72 -27.42 13.84 15.33
CA THR A 72 -27.81 15.13 15.93
C THR A 72 -27.07 16.31 15.32
N THR A 73 -25.88 16.11 14.74
CA THR A 73 -25.17 17.21 14.05
C THR A 73 -24.22 16.65 12.98
N LEU A 74 -24.45 17.00 11.71
CA LEU A 74 -23.50 16.73 10.64
C LEU A 74 -22.26 17.61 10.87
N TYR A 75 -21.10 16.99 11.08
CA TYR A 75 -19.83 17.71 11.07
C TYR A 75 -19.51 18.10 9.62
N ASP A 76 -19.60 19.40 9.33
CA ASP A 76 -19.35 19.95 8.00
C ASP A 76 -17.85 20.19 7.81
N ASN A 77 -17.07 19.10 7.79
CA ASN A 77 -15.67 19.18 7.41
C ASN A 77 -15.61 19.18 5.88
N LYS A 78 -15.27 20.32 5.27
CA LYS A 78 -14.95 20.39 3.83
C LYS A 78 -13.76 19.48 3.55
N VAL A 79 -14.02 18.35 2.91
CA VAL A 79 -12.98 17.47 2.38
C VAL A 79 -12.52 18.08 1.04
N ASN A 80 -11.23 18.37 0.87
CA ASN A 80 -10.64 18.61 -0.46
C ASN A 80 -11.01 17.41 -1.34
N HIS A 81 -11.86 17.66 -2.34
CA HIS A 81 -12.37 16.59 -3.19
C HIS A 81 -11.28 16.18 -4.19
N TYR A 82 -10.68 15.00 -3.99
CA TYR A 82 -9.76 14.42 -4.96
C TYR A 82 -10.56 13.66 -6.05
N PRO A 83 -10.63 14.17 -7.30
CA PRO A 83 -11.56 13.64 -8.32
C PRO A 83 -11.31 12.18 -8.74
N THR A 84 -10.16 11.61 -8.37
CA THR A 84 -9.75 10.23 -8.67
C THR A 84 -10.22 9.22 -7.63
N LEU A 85 -10.44 9.69 -6.40
CA LEU A 85 -10.97 8.88 -5.31
C LEU A 85 -12.48 8.70 -5.45
N PHE A 86 -13.18 9.76 -5.87
CA PHE A 86 -14.63 9.81 -5.94
C PHE A 86 -15.11 9.70 -7.39
N GLY A 87 -15.50 8.49 -7.78
CA GLY A 87 -16.20 8.21 -9.04
C GLY A 87 -17.71 8.07 -8.82
N ASN A 88 -18.38 7.31 -9.69
CA ASN A 88 -19.83 7.08 -9.60
C ASN A 88 -20.19 5.88 -8.72
N GLU A 89 -19.24 5.01 -8.38
CA GLU A 89 -19.55 3.72 -7.76
C GLU A 89 -19.47 3.78 -6.22
N ASN A 90 -18.85 4.81 -5.65
CA ASN A 90 -18.60 4.95 -4.21
C ASN A 90 -17.93 3.70 -3.62
N LEU A 91 -16.83 3.28 -4.24
CA LEU A 91 -16.11 2.09 -3.82
C LEU A 91 -15.29 2.36 -2.56
N TRP A 92 -15.23 1.35 -1.70
CA TRP A 92 -14.40 1.33 -0.49
C TRP A 92 -13.67 0.00 -0.40
N ILE A 93 -12.53 -0.01 0.30
CA ILE A 93 -11.78 -1.21 0.65
C ILE A 93 -11.98 -1.45 2.13
N PHE A 94 -12.54 -2.61 2.46
CA PHE A 94 -12.65 -3.11 3.83
C PHE A 94 -11.50 -4.08 4.08
N LYS A 95 -10.68 -3.80 5.10
CA LYS A 95 -9.53 -4.61 5.48
C LYS A 95 -9.64 -5.02 6.96
N PRO A 96 -9.76 -6.31 7.29
CA PRO A 96 -9.57 -6.78 8.66
C PRO A 96 -8.12 -6.56 9.10
N SER A 97 -7.93 -6.15 10.36
CA SER A 97 -6.60 -5.96 10.94
C SER A 97 -5.84 -7.28 11.04
N ASN A 98 -4.49 -7.20 11.02
CA ASN A 98 -3.56 -8.32 11.19
C ASN A 98 -3.63 -9.41 10.11
N MET A 99 -4.20 -9.12 8.94
CA MET A 99 -4.14 -9.99 7.77
C MET A 99 -3.11 -9.48 6.76
N ASN A 100 -2.54 -10.40 5.99
CA ASN A 100 -1.53 -10.11 4.97
C ASN A 100 -1.87 -10.81 3.65
N GLN A 101 -1.11 -10.51 2.59
CA GLN A 101 -1.23 -11.15 1.27
C GLN A 101 -2.58 -10.89 0.56
N GLY A 102 -3.26 -9.80 0.91
CA GLY A 102 -4.58 -9.46 0.37
C GLY A 102 -5.72 -10.30 0.94
N ARG A 103 -5.45 -11.14 1.96
CA ARG A 103 -6.47 -11.96 2.62
C ARG A 103 -7.51 -11.10 3.33
N GLY A 104 -8.75 -11.54 3.23
CA GLY A 104 -9.89 -10.86 3.82
C GLY A 104 -10.18 -9.44 3.31
N ILE A 105 -9.49 -8.97 2.26
CA ILE A 105 -9.78 -7.67 1.66
C ILE A 105 -11.05 -7.76 0.82
N HIS A 106 -12.01 -6.89 1.10
CA HIS A 106 -13.25 -6.78 0.33
C HIS A 106 -13.36 -5.40 -0.30
N VAL A 107 -13.71 -5.36 -1.59
CA VAL A 107 -14.12 -4.12 -2.26
C VAL A 107 -15.63 -4.01 -2.12
N VAL A 108 -16.08 -2.99 -1.39
CA VAL A 108 -17.48 -2.81 -1.01
C VAL A 108 -18.06 -1.55 -1.66
N ARG A 109 -19.38 -1.57 -1.86
CA ARG A 109 -20.13 -0.58 -2.68
C ARG A 109 -21.27 0.10 -1.94
N SER A 110 -21.64 -0.45 -0.78
CA SER A 110 -22.73 0.03 0.05
C SER A 110 -22.37 -0.07 1.53
N LEU A 111 -23.03 0.75 2.35
CA LEU A 111 -22.91 0.64 3.81
C LEU A 111 -23.46 -0.71 4.31
N GLN A 112 -24.47 -1.26 3.63
CA GLN A 112 -25.01 -2.57 3.99
C GLN A 112 -23.96 -3.68 3.80
N GLU A 113 -23.20 -3.67 2.70
CA GLU A 113 -22.11 -4.64 2.48
C GLU A 113 -21.04 -4.53 3.58
N VAL A 114 -20.70 -3.32 4.03
CA VAL A 114 -19.76 -3.09 5.14
C VAL A 114 -20.26 -3.80 6.41
N LEU A 115 -21.51 -3.56 6.79
CA LEU A 115 -22.12 -4.14 7.98
C LEU A 115 -22.23 -5.68 7.88
N ASP A 116 -22.63 -6.19 6.71
CA ASP A 116 -22.73 -7.63 6.46
C ASP A 116 -21.38 -8.33 6.59
N ILE A 117 -20.30 -7.72 6.07
CA ILE A 117 -18.95 -8.27 6.19
C ILE A 117 -18.47 -8.22 7.63
N GLN A 118 -18.69 -7.10 8.33
CA GLN A 118 -18.33 -6.97 9.74
C GLN A 118 -18.98 -8.08 10.59
N ASN A 119 -20.29 -8.27 10.44
CA ASN A 119 -21.04 -9.33 11.13
C ASN A 119 -20.51 -10.74 10.79
N LYS A 120 -20.12 -10.98 9.52
CA LYS A 120 -19.53 -12.27 9.12
C LYS A 120 -18.21 -12.56 9.83
N TYR A 121 -17.32 -11.58 9.97
CA TYR A 121 -16.05 -11.77 10.69
C TYR A 121 -16.24 -11.95 12.18
N GLN A 122 -17.20 -11.24 12.80
CA GLN A 122 -17.54 -11.44 14.21
C GLN A 122 -18.14 -12.83 14.47
N GLY A 123 -18.92 -13.37 13.53
CA GLY A 123 -19.50 -14.71 13.61
C GLY A 123 -18.60 -15.88 13.18
N GLY A 124 -17.34 -15.62 12.79
CA GLY A 124 -16.42 -16.65 12.28
C GLY A 124 -16.50 -16.84 10.76
N TYR A 125 -15.81 -15.97 10.03
CA TYR A 125 -15.76 -15.99 8.57
C TYR A 125 -14.93 -17.17 8.06
N LYS A 126 -15.54 -18.06 7.26
CA LYS A 126 -14.83 -19.18 6.61
C LYS A 126 -14.19 -18.72 5.30
N GLU A 127 -12.89 -18.42 5.33
CA GLU A 127 -12.11 -18.08 4.15
C GLU A 127 -11.62 -19.34 3.42
N LYS A 128 -11.68 -19.32 2.08
CA LYS A 128 -11.03 -20.31 1.22
C LYS A 128 -9.64 -19.81 0.84
N LEU A 129 -8.61 -20.51 1.30
CA LEU A 129 -7.22 -20.25 0.93
C LEU A 129 -6.83 -21.18 -0.22
N LEU A 130 -6.27 -20.60 -1.28
CA LEU A 130 -5.80 -21.35 -2.45
C LEU A 130 -4.28 -21.45 -2.40
N GLU A 131 -3.76 -22.67 -2.35
CA GLU A 131 -2.34 -22.93 -2.64
C GLU A 131 -2.23 -23.43 -4.07
N VAL A 132 -1.41 -22.74 -4.87
CA VAL A 132 -1.18 -23.06 -6.28
C VAL A 132 0.29 -23.37 -6.46
N LYS A 133 0.59 -24.54 -7.03
CA LYS A 133 1.96 -24.89 -7.45
C LYS A 133 2.05 -24.78 -8.96
N ARG A 134 3.15 -24.21 -9.46
CA ARG A 134 3.46 -24.12 -10.88
C ARG A 134 4.78 -24.80 -11.21
N ASN A 135 4.89 -25.29 -12.44
CA ASN A 135 6.17 -25.79 -12.98
C ASN A 135 7.08 -24.63 -13.43
N GLU A 136 8.28 -24.95 -13.93
CA GLU A 136 9.25 -23.98 -14.45
C GLU A 136 8.71 -23.15 -15.64
N GLN A 137 7.74 -23.69 -16.37
CA GLN A 137 7.04 -23.01 -17.47
C GLN A 137 5.87 -22.13 -16.98
N ASN A 138 5.73 -21.96 -15.67
CA ASN A 138 4.67 -21.19 -15.01
C ASN A 138 3.26 -21.74 -15.27
N GLU A 139 3.11 -23.03 -15.56
CA GLU A 139 1.83 -23.70 -15.73
C GLU A 139 1.34 -24.28 -14.41
N ILE A 140 0.03 -24.21 -14.15
CA ILE A 140 -0.56 -24.73 -12.90
C ILE A 140 -0.52 -26.26 -12.93
N ILE A 141 0.21 -26.85 -11.99
CA ILE A 141 0.29 -28.31 -11.81
C ILE A 141 -0.64 -28.82 -10.71
N ASN A 142 -0.90 -28.01 -9.67
CA ASN A 142 -1.77 -28.38 -8.56
C ASN A 142 -2.46 -27.15 -7.96
N LYS A 143 -3.69 -27.35 -7.49
CA LYS A 143 -4.48 -26.35 -6.76
C LYS A 143 -5.12 -27.00 -5.54
N VAL A 144 -4.71 -26.59 -4.34
CA VAL A 144 -5.27 -27.05 -3.07
C VAL A 144 -6.11 -25.94 -2.46
N VAL A 145 -7.25 -26.29 -1.87
CA VAL A 145 -8.15 -25.35 -1.20
C VAL A 145 -8.22 -25.72 0.29
N TYR A 146 -7.83 -24.80 1.15
CA TYR A 146 -8.00 -24.92 2.60
C TYR A 146 -9.14 -24.01 3.07
N LEU A 147 -9.82 -24.41 4.14
CA LEU A 147 -10.79 -23.57 4.82
C LEU A 147 -10.18 -23.09 6.14
N ASN A 148 -10.19 -21.79 6.36
CA ASN A 148 -9.79 -21.19 7.63
C ASN A 148 -10.95 -20.39 8.21
N THR A 149 -11.16 -20.46 9.53
CA THR A 149 -12.14 -19.63 10.21
C THR A 149 -11.43 -18.41 10.80
N LEU A 150 -11.81 -17.23 10.35
CA LEU A 150 -11.26 -15.96 10.76
C LEU A 150 -12.25 -15.24 11.65
N VAL A 151 -11.79 -14.85 12.84
CA VAL A 151 -12.54 -14.03 13.79
C VAL A 151 -11.70 -12.81 14.11
N THR A 152 -12.25 -11.61 13.91
CA THR A 152 -11.62 -10.35 14.29
C THR A 152 -12.69 -9.29 14.55
N GLU A 153 -12.37 -8.33 15.42
CA GLU A 153 -13.22 -7.17 15.73
C GLU A 153 -12.57 -5.86 15.29
N GLN A 154 -11.37 -5.91 14.70
CA GLN A 154 -10.62 -4.74 14.28
C GLN A 154 -10.59 -4.66 12.76
N PHE A 155 -11.05 -3.53 12.23
CA PHE A 155 -11.18 -3.31 10.80
C PHE A 155 -10.75 -1.90 10.42
N VAL A 156 -10.24 -1.77 9.20
CA VAL A 156 -9.99 -0.49 8.53
C VAL A 156 -10.88 -0.43 7.31
N ILE A 157 -11.60 0.68 7.15
CA ILE A 157 -12.24 1.04 5.89
C ILE A 157 -11.46 2.18 5.25
N GLN A 158 -11.15 2.01 3.97
CA GLN A 158 -10.33 2.93 3.20
C GLN A 158 -11.08 3.32 1.92
N LYS A 159 -11.09 4.60 1.55
CA LYS A 159 -11.70 5.00 0.27
C LYS A 159 -10.95 4.35 -0.89
N TYR A 160 -11.67 3.68 -1.77
CA TYR A 160 -11.08 3.06 -2.97
C TYR A 160 -10.75 4.13 -4.01
N ILE A 161 -9.58 4.03 -4.64
CA ILE A 161 -9.18 4.86 -5.78
C ILE A 161 -9.90 4.36 -7.03
N GLU A 162 -11.02 4.97 -7.38
CA GLU A 162 -11.90 4.52 -8.49
C GLU A 162 -11.32 4.80 -9.88
N LYS A 163 -10.42 5.78 -9.99
CA LYS A 163 -9.72 6.11 -11.24
C LYS A 163 -8.21 5.95 -11.09
N PRO A 164 -7.70 4.70 -10.99
CA PRO A 164 -6.27 4.45 -10.97
C PRO A 164 -5.65 4.73 -12.34
N PHE A 165 -4.35 5.02 -12.39
CA PHE A 165 -3.59 4.90 -13.61
C PHE A 165 -3.52 3.43 -14.01
N LEU A 166 -3.67 3.15 -15.30
CA LEU A 166 -3.76 1.79 -15.83
C LEU A 166 -2.63 1.55 -16.83
N ILE A 167 -2.02 0.37 -16.78
CA ILE A 167 -1.07 -0.12 -17.78
C ILE A 167 -1.80 -1.20 -18.58
N ASP A 168 -1.96 -0.96 -19.89
CA ASP A 168 -2.75 -1.82 -20.79
C ASP A 168 -4.18 -2.10 -20.28
N GLY A 169 -4.77 -1.11 -19.60
CA GLY A 169 -6.09 -1.22 -19.00
C GLY A 169 -6.14 -2.05 -17.72
N ARG A 170 -5.00 -2.47 -17.13
CA ARG A 170 -4.92 -3.24 -15.89
C ARG A 170 -4.44 -2.37 -14.74
N LYS A 171 -4.99 -2.62 -13.56
CA LYS A 171 -4.59 -1.96 -12.31
C LYS A 171 -3.20 -2.47 -11.90
N PHE A 172 -2.43 -1.62 -11.23
CA PHE A 172 -1.15 -2.01 -10.64
C PHE A 172 -0.88 -1.23 -9.36
N ASP A 173 0.01 -1.77 -8.53
CA ASP A 173 0.64 -1.03 -7.43
C ASP A 173 2.16 -0.96 -7.62
N ILE A 174 2.81 -0.03 -6.94
CA ILE A 174 4.25 0.10 -6.85
C ILE A 174 4.71 -0.33 -5.47
N ARG A 175 5.60 -1.32 -5.44
CA ARG A 175 6.36 -1.73 -4.26
C ARG A 175 7.71 -1.02 -4.27
N ALA A 176 7.91 -0.15 -3.29
CA ALA A 176 9.19 0.48 -2.97
C ALA A 176 9.73 -0.04 -1.63
N TYR A 177 11.02 0.18 -1.35
CA TYR A 177 11.67 -0.31 -0.15
C TYR A 177 12.34 0.82 0.64
N VAL A 178 12.19 0.77 1.96
CA VAL A 178 12.83 1.69 2.90
C VAL A 178 13.61 0.89 3.93
N LEU A 179 14.87 1.26 4.17
CA LEU A 179 15.70 0.70 5.23
C LEU A 179 15.79 1.72 6.37
N LEU A 180 15.51 1.27 7.58
CA LEU A 180 15.79 2.01 8.80
C LEU A 180 16.91 1.31 9.56
N THR A 181 18.01 2.02 9.79
CA THR A 181 19.20 1.50 10.48
C THR A 181 19.15 1.77 11.99
N SER A 182 20.12 1.23 12.72
CA SER A 182 20.20 1.31 14.19
C SER A 182 20.40 2.73 14.73
N ASN A 183 21.05 3.60 13.95
CA ASN A 183 21.20 5.03 14.23
C ASN A 183 20.01 5.87 13.75
N LEU A 184 18.88 5.21 13.41
CA LEU A 184 17.66 5.83 12.89
C LEU A 184 17.86 6.62 11.60
N GLN A 185 18.85 6.24 10.80
CA GLN A 185 19.01 6.76 9.44
C GLN A 185 18.04 6.04 8.50
N ILE A 186 17.41 6.82 7.65
CA ILE A 186 16.41 6.35 6.70
C ILE A 186 17.05 6.31 5.32
N TYR A 187 16.89 5.20 4.64
CA TYR A 187 17.34 5.01 3.26
C TYR A 187 16.17 4.57 2.38
N PHE A 188 16.16 5.02 1.14
CA PHE A 188 15.23 4.56 0.11
C PHE A 188 15.99 3.75 -0.92
N TYR A 189 15.50 2.56 -1.24
CA TYR A 189 16.11 1.74 -2.27
C TYR A 189 15.77 2.31 -3.65
N ARG A 190 16.77 2.53 -4.50
CA ARG A 190 16.58 3.19 -5.80
C ARG A 190 15.71 2.44 -6.79
N GLU A 191 15.53 1.13 -6.56
CA GLU A 191 14.74 0.23 -7.39
C GLU A 191 13.54 -0.35 -6.63
N GLY A 192 12.65 -0.96 -7.39
CA GLY A 192 11.46 -1.61 -6.89
C GLY A 192 10.71 -2.31 -8.03
N GLN A 193 9.43 -2.58 -7.81
CA GLN A 193 8.61 -3.30 -8.79
C GLN A 193 7.21 -2.70 -8.89
N LEU A 194 6.68 -2.69 -10.10
CA LEU A 194 5.26 -2.54 -10.38
C LEU A 194 4.65 -3.94 -10.38
N ARG A 195 3.51 -4.12 -9.70
CA ARG A 195 2.79 -5.40 -9.63
C ARG A 195 1.42 -5.24 -10.25
N LEU A 196 1.17 -5.95 -11.36
CA LEU A 196 -0.02 -5.78 -12.17
C LEU A 196 -1.09 -6.81 -11.81
N ALA A 197 -2.33 -6.36 -11.84
CA ALA A 197 -3.50 -7.22 -11.93
C ALA A 197 -3.44 -8.04 -13.23
N THR A 198 -4.01 -9.24 -13.22
CA THR A 198 -4.08 -10.09 -14.42
C THR A 198 -5.25 -9.68 -15.31
N GLU A 199 -6.37 -9.25 -14.72
CA GLU A 199 -7.58 -8.85 -15.46
C GLU A 199 -7.65 -7.33 -15.67
N LYS A 200 -8.38 -6.91 -16.72
CA LYS A 200 -8.61 -5.49 -17.01
C LYS A 200 -9.44 -4.84 -15.92
N PHE A 201 -9.09 -3.60 -15.61
CA PHE A 201 -9.76 -2.80 -14.59
C PHE A 201 -11.16 -2.40 -15.04
N ASP A 202 -12.15 -2.74 -14.22
CA ASP A 202 -13.51 -2.26 -14.34
C ASP A 202 -14.09 -2.11 -12.93
N THR A 203 -14.57 -0.92 -12.59
CA THR A 203 -15.18 -0.65 -11.30
C THR A 203 -16.46 -1.44 -11.08
N LYS A 204 -17.09 -2.04 -12.09
CA LYS A 204 -18.32 -2.83 -11.97
C LYS A 204 -18.09 -4.33 -11.75
N VAL A 205 -16.88 -4.82 -11.98
CA VAL A 205 -16.56 -6.26 -11.87
C VAL A 205 -16.16 -6.62 -10.45
N GLN A 206 -16.88 -7.53 -9.78
CA GLN A 206 -16.50 -8.02 -8.45
C GLN A 206 -15.49 -9.17 -8.53
N SER A 207 -14.26 -8.87 -8.96
CA SER A 207 -13.15 -9.85 -9.06
C SER A 207 -11.90 -9.35 -8.34
N ASN A 208 -11.33 -10.20 -7.49
CA ASN A 208 -10.05 -9.89 -6.84
C ASN A 208 -8.91 -9.82 -7.87
N TYR A 209 -9.04 -10.50 -9.02
CA TYR A 209 -8.03 -10.44 -10.08
C TYR A 209 -8.01 -9.10 -10.83
N VAL A 210 -9.07 -8.29 -10.68
CA VAL A 210 -9.20 -6.92 -11.21
C VAL A 210 -8.71 -5.89 -10.19
N HIS A 211 -9.08 -6.07 -8.92
CA HIS A 211 -8.98 -5.01 -7.91
C HIS A 211 -7.78 -5.12 -6.97
N LEU A 212 -7.23 -6.31 -6.77
CA LEU A 212 -6.10 -6.56 -5.87
C LEU A 212 -4.88 -6.94 -6.70
N THR A 213 -3.72 -6.40 -6.39
CA THR A 213 -2.49 -6.55 -7.17
C THR A 213 -1.44 -7.42 -6.46
N ASN A 214 -1.77 -7.90 -5.25
CA ASN A 214 -0.90 -8.77 -4.47
C ASN A 214 -0.56 -10.05 -5.25
N ASN A 215 0.73 -10.37 -5.31
CA ASN A 215 1.20 -11.52 -6.06
C ASN A 215 0.54 -12.83 -5.59
N ALA A 216 0.36 -13.02 -4.27
CA ALA A 216 -0.29 -14.22 -3.72
C ALA A 216 -1.70 -14.48 -4.29
N ILE A 217 -2.43 -13.43 -4.67
CA ILE A 217 -3.73 -13.55 -5.33
C ILE A 217 -3.53 -13.79 -6.82
N GLN A 218 -2.76 -12.93 -7.47
CA GLN A 218 -2.57 -12.93 -8.93
C GLN A 218 -1.93 -14.23 -9.42
N TYR A 219 -0.96 -14.78 -8.68
CA TYR A 219 -0.28 -16.03 -8.95
C TYR A 219 -1.23 -17.23 -9.08
N THR A 220 -2.45 -17.16 -8.54
CA THR A 220 -3.43 -18.24 -8.67
C THR A 220 -4.22 -18.20 -9.98
N HIS A 221 -4.12 -17.11 -10.74
CA HIS A 221 -4.85 -16.92 -11.99
C HIS A 221 -4.17 -17.64 -13.18
N PRO A 222 -4.87 -18.41 -14.03
CA PRO A 222 -4.26 -19.15 -15.13
C PRO A 222 -3.49 -18.33 -16.17
N GLN A 223 -3.79 -17.03 -16.29
CA GLN A 223 -3.11 -16.10 -17.21
C GLN A 223 -1.98 -15.29 -16.55
N TYR A 224 -1.69 -15.52 -15.27
CA TYR A 224 -0.60 -14.85 -14.57
C TYR A 224 0.74 -15.09 -15.28
N GLY A 225 1.52 -14.03 -15.46
CA GLY A 225 2.85 -14.06 -16.04
C GLY A 225 2.89 -14.23 -17.57
N LYS A 226 1.74 -14.25 -18.26
CA LYS A 226 1.71 -14.51 -19.71
C LYS A 226 1.87 -13.27 -20.59
N SER A 227 1.38 -12.12 -20.14
CA SER A 227 1.56 -10.85 -20.84
C SER A 227 2.95 -10.26 -20.58
N GLU A 228 3.37 -10.30 -19.33
CA GLU A 228 4.70 -9.92 -18.86
C GLU A 228 5.10 -10.89 -17.74
N GLU A 229 6.40 -11.17 -17.63
CA GLU A 229 6.91 -12.13 -16.65
C GLU A 229 6.49 -11.74 -15.23
N GLY A 230 5.81 -12.66 -14.55
CA GLY A 230 5.35 -12.46 -13.17
C GLY A 230 4.37 -11.30 -12.95
N ASN A 231 3.72 -10.80 -14.01
CA ASN A 231 2.90 -9.58 -13.97
C ASN A 231 3.66 -8.38 -13.37
N GLN A 232 4.94 -8.24 -13.68
CA GLN A 232 5.80 -7.25 -13.05
C GLN A 232 6.60 -6.44 -14.06
N TYR A 233 6.83 -5.17 -13.71
CA TYR A 233 7.79 -4.29 -14.38
C TYR A 233 8.76 -3.70 -13.36
N ASN A 234 10.00 -3.48 -13.76
CA ASN A 234 10.98 -2.72 -12.98
C ASN A 234 10.83 -1.20 -13.22
N PHE A 235 11.57 -0.38 -12.47
CA PHE A 235 11.46 1.08 -12.58
C PHE A 235 12.05 1.64 -13.89
N ASP A 236 13.00 0.96 -14.52
CA ASP A 236 13.50 1.35 -15.84
C ASP A 236 12.42 1.17 -16.92
N GLN A 237 11.71 0.03 -16.89
CA GLN A 237 10.56 -0.23 -17.76
C GLN A 237 9.43 0.76 -17.50
N ALA A 238 9.20 1.15 -16.24
CA ALA A 238 8.18 2.13 -15.87
C ALA A 238 8.34 3.48 -16.59
N GLN A 239 9.56 3.91 -16.93
CA GLN A 239 9.76 5.16 -17.67
C GLN A 239 9.04 5.17 -19.03
N SER A 240 8.92 4.01 -19.68
CA SER A 240 8.21 3.88 -20.97
C SER A 240 6.68 3.79 -20.81
N LEU A 241 6.21 3.42 -19.62
CA LEU A 241 4.79 3.20 -19.31
C LEU A 241 4.09 4.47 -18.80
N PHE A 242 4.86 5.48 -18.39
CA PHE A 242 4.35 6.73 -17.83
C PHE A 242 4.50 7.89 -18.82
N LYS A 243 3.58 8.85 -18.73
CA LYS A 243 3.65 10.09 -19.52
C LYS A 243 4.65 11.09 -18.95
N LYS A 244 4.76 11.11 -17.62
CA LYS A 244 5.73 11.91 -16.85
C LYS A 244 7.05 11.15 -16.71
N ASP A 245 8.12 11.85 -16.33
CA ASP A 245 9.39 11.19 -16.00
C ASP A 245 9.18 10.37 -14.72
N PHE A 246 9.28 9.04 -14.83
CA PHE A 246 8.95 8.16 -13.72
C PHE A 246 9.89 8.42 -12.54
N ARG A 247 11.19 8.60 -12.80
CA ARG A 247 12.17 8.80 -11.72
C ARG A 247 12.10 10.21 -11.14
N LYS A 248 12.03 11.26 -11.97
CA LYS A 248 12.05 12.66 -11.53
C LYS A 248 10.72 13.13 -10.95
N ASP A 249 9.59 12.66 -11.48
CA ASP A 249 8.28 13.16 -11.06
C ASP A 249 7.57 12.20 -10.09
N ILE A 250 7.53 10.91 -10.41
CA ILE A 250 6.72 9.93 -9.67
C ILE A 250 7.50 9.34 -8.50
N LEU A 251 8.70 8.82 -8.76
CA LEU A 251 9.55 8.21 -7.74
C LEU A 251 10.04 9.25 -6.73
N ALA A 252 10.35 10.47 -7.17
CA ALA A 252 10.68 11.57 -6.26
C ALA A 252 9.55 11.87 -5.26
N LYS A 253 8.28 11.84 -5.72
CA LYS A 253 7.12 11.97 -4.82
C LYS A 253 6.94 10.77 -3.92
N ILE A 254 7.14 9.55 -4.42
CA ILE A 254 7.13 8.32 -3.61
C ILE A 254 8.18 8.42 -2.49
N LYS A 255 9.41 8.84 -2.79
CA LYS A 255 10.48 9.09 -1.81
C LYS A 255 10.04 10.10 -0.76
N MET A 256 9.50 11.25 -1.20
CA MET A 256 9.00 12.29 -0.29
C MET A 256 7.91 11.76 0.65
N ILE A 257 6.89 11.08 0.11
CA ILE A 257 5.81 10.49 0.92
C ILE A 257 6.36 9.44 1.89
N SER A 258 7.32 8.62 1.44
CA SER A 258 7.98 7.62 2.28
C SER A 258 8.71 8.29 3.45
N TYR A 259 9.54 9.30 3.19
CA TYR A 259 10.22 10.05 4.22
C TYR A 259 9.24 10.69 5.22
N THR A 260 8.20 11.37 4.71
CA THR A 260 7.16 11.97 5.57
C THR A 260 6.47 10.92 6.44
N ALA A 261 6.10 9.75 5.88
CA ALA A 261 5.45 8.69 6.65
C ALA A 261 6.32 8.25 7.84
N PHE A 262 7.61 7.99 7.63
CA PHE A 262 8.52 7.62 8.71
C PHE A 262 8.73 8.74 9.74
N GLN A 263 8.85 9.99 9.29
CA GLN A 263 8.96 11.16 10.17
C GLN A 263 7.73 11.31 11.08
N THR A 264 6.52 11.03 10.59
CA THR A 264 5.28 11.17 11.40
C THR A 264 5.22 10.18 12.56
N VAL A 265 5.89 9.03 12.45
CA VAL A 265 5.90 7.97 13.48
C VAL A 265 7.20 7.93 14.28
N LYS A 266 8.09 8.92 14.13
CA LYS A 266 9.41 8.95 14.77
C LYS A 266 9.39 8.71 16.28
N HIS A 267 8.40 9.26 17.00
CA HIS A 267 8.25 9.07 18.45
C HIS A 267 7.69 7.69 18.85
N LYS A 268 7.20 6.92 17.88
CA LYS A 268 6.72 5.55 18.07
C LYS A 268 7.77 4.50 17.73
N ILE A 269 8.74 4.84 16.90
CA ILE A 269 9.82 3.96 16.47
C ILE A 269 10.86 3.79 17.60
N ASN A 270 11.32 2.56 17.80
CA ASN A 270 12.40 2.18 18.72
C ASN A 270 12.35 2.81 20.13
N LYS A 271 11.15 2.88 20.76
CA LYS A 271 10.98 3.46 22.11
C LYS A 271 11.89 2.85 23.18
N GLN A 272 12.24 1.57 23.01
CA GLN A 272 13.11 0.82 23.91
C GLN A 272 14.61 1.08 23.66
N LYS A 273 14.96 1.94 22.69
CA LYS A 273 16.34 2.29 22.32
C LYS A 273 17.21 1.05 22.07
N ARG A 274 16.64 0.06 21.39
CA ARG A 274 17.35 -1.16 20.99
C ARG A 274 18.50 -0.77 20.07
N LYS A 275 19.68 -1.32 20.33
CA LYS A 275 20.88 -1.15 19.52
C LYS A 275 21.00 -2.30 18.52
N ASN A 276 21.79 -2.09 17.47
CA ASN A 276 22.11 -3.12 16.47
C ASN A 276 20.86 -3.76 15.83
N CYS A 277 19.81 -2.96 15.66
CA CYS A 277 18.59 -3.35 14.96
C CYS A 277 18.51 -2.55 13.67
N PHE A 278 18.06 -3.18 12.61
CA PHE A 278 17.65 -2.53 11.38
C PHE A 278 16.41 -3.23 10.85
N GLU A 279 15.66 -2.57 9.99
CA GLU A 279 14.48 -3.16 9.36
C GLU A 279 14.32 -2.63 7.94
N ILE A 280 14.05 -3.55 7.02
CA ILE A 280 13.62 -3.24 5.65
C ILE A 280 12.10 -3.30 5.62
N PHE A 281 11.48 -2.23 5.15
CA PHE A 281 10.05 -2.08 4.99
C PHE A 281 9.68 -2.10 3.51
N GLY A 282 8.57 -2.73 3.16
CA GLY A 282 7.97 -2.62 1.84
C GLY A 282 6.82 -1.62 1.86
N MET A 283 6.88 -0.59 1.01
CA MET A 283 5.84 0.42 0.90
C MET A 283 5.06 0.25 -0.40
N ASP A 284 3.74 0.19 -0.29
CA ASP A 284 2.85 -0.09 -1.43
C ASP A 284 2.11 1.19 -1.81
N PHE A 285 2.24 1.58 -3.07
CA PHE A 285 1.62 2.78 -3.63
C PHE A 285 0.68 2.44 -4.77
N ILE A 286 -0.46 3.14 -4.85
CA ILE A 286 -1.28 3.17 -6.06
C ILE A 286 -1.08 4.51 -6.74
N ILE A 287 -0.97 4.49 -8.06
CA ILE A 287 -0.93 5.71 -8.87
C ILE A 287 -2.35 5.99 -9.38
N ASP A 288 -2.83 7.22 -9.21
CA ASP A 288 -4.12 7.63 -9.78
C ASP A 288 -4.00 8.10 -11.25
N GLU A 289 -5.12 8.29 -11.95
CA GLU A 289 -5.14 8.70 -13.37
C GLU A 289 -4.38 10.01 -13.66
N GLN A 290 -4.14 10.85 -12.65
CA GLN A 290 -3.37 12.09 -12.76
C GLN A 290 -1.87 11.87 -12.47
N GLN A 291 -1.46 10.62 -12.30
CA GLN A 291 -0.12 10.18 -11.96
C GLN A 291 0.34 10.77 -10.62
N TYR A 292 -0.54 10.79 -9.62
CA TYR A 292 -0.19 11.08 -8.24
C TYR A 292 -0.06 9.76 -7.44
N PRO A 293 1.04 9.57 -6.69
CA PRO A 293 1.22 8.38 -5.85
C PRO A 293 0.47 8.50 -4.51
N TRP A 294 -0.28 7.45 -4.17
CA TRP A 294 -1.01 7.30 -2.91
C TRP A 294 -0.42 6.14 -2.11
N LEU A 295 0.09 6.41 -0.91
CA LEU A 295 0.56 5.36 0.01
C LEU A 295 -0.64 4.55 0.52
N ILE A 296 -0.61 3.24 0.32
CA ILE A 296 -1.69 2.32 0.70
C ILE A 296 -1.37 1.59 2.01
N GLU A 297 -0.15 1.07 2.13
CA GLU A 297 0.29 0.34 3.31
C GLU A 297 1.82 0.33 3.42
N VAL A 298 2.30 0.09 4.64
CA VAL A 298 3.71 -0.16 4.96
C VAL A 298 3.79 -1.54 5.60
N ASN A 299 4.52 -2.44 4.95
CA ASN A 299 4.69 -3.82 5.35
C ASN A 299 5.99 -3.97 6.15
N THR A 300 5.88 -4.37 7.42
CA THR A 300 6.98 -4.97 8.18
C THR A 300 7.24 -6.37 7.60
N ASN A 301 8.50 -6.75 7.42
CA ASN A 301 8.88 -8.00 6.77
C ASN A 301 8.28 -8.19 5.35
N PRO A 302 8.64 -7.34 4.37
CA PRO A 302 8.19 -7.53 3.00
C PRO A 302 8.65 -8.90 2.47
N SER A 303 7.77 -9.60 1.73
CA SER A 303 8.16 -10.86 1.10
C SER A 303 9.35 -10.65 0.17
N LEU A 304 10.39 -11.47 0.36
CA LEU A 304 11.58 -11.57 -0.49
C LEU A 304 11.59 -12.87 -1.31
N GLU A 305 10.41 -13.42 -1.58
CA GLU A 305 10.25 -14.61 -2.41
C GLU A 305 10.56 -14.31 -3.88
N VAL A 306 11.50 -15.05 -4.45
CA VAL A 306 11.92 -14.91 -5.85
C VAL A 306 10.92 -15.63 -6.75
N THR A 307 9.96 -14.87 -7.27
CA THR A 307 8.88 -15.40 -8.14
C THR A 307 9.03 -14.99 -9.61
N SER A 308 10.08 -14.25 -9.94
CA SER A 308 10.41 -13.78 -11.30
C SER A 308 11.91 -13.49 -11.38
N LYS A 309 12.47 -13.43 -12.60
CA LYS A 309 13.87 -13.03 -12.83
C LYS A 309 14.17 -11.63 -12.31
N LEU A 310 13.19 -10.73 -12.35
CA LEU A 310 13.31 -9.40 -11.77
C LEU A 310 13.67 -9.49 -10.28
N LEU A 311 12.93 -10.32 -9.53
CA LEU A 311 13.12 -10.45 -8.09
C LEU A 311 14.39 -11.23 -7.73
N ASP A 312 14.78 -12.17 -8.60
CA ASP A 312 16.01 -12.94 -8.47
C ASP A 312 17.26 -12.05 -8.50
N GLN A 313 17.20 -10.93 -9.23
CA GLN A 313 18.27 -9.94 -9.27
C GLN A 313 18.11 -8.87 -8.18
N LEU A 314 16.88 -8.36 -7.99
CA LEU A 314 16.59 -7.25 -7.10
C LEU A 314 16.86 -7.59 -5.62
N PHE A 315 16.39 -8.74 -5.14
CA PHE A 315 16.42 -9.05 -3.71
C PHE A 315 17.81 -9.37 -3.16
N PRO A 316 18.60 -10.26 -3.80
CA PRO A 316 19.96 -10.51 -3.31
C PRO A 316 20.80 -9.23 -3.28
N ARG A 317 20.69 -8.39 -4.33
CA ARG A 317 21.37 -7.11 -4.38
C ARG A 317 20.90 -6.16 -3.27
N MET A 318 19.60 -5.97 -3.10
CA MET A 318 19.04 -5.10 -2.07
C MET A 318 19.47 -5.49 -0.65
N VAL A 319 19.45 -6.78 -0.33
CA VAL A 319 19.84 -7.31 0.98
C VAL A 319 21.34 -7.16 1.22
N ASN A 320 22.17 -7.48 0.23
CA ASN A 320 23.61 -7.30 0.31
C ASN A 320 23.98 -5.83 0.57
N ASP A 321 23.39 -4.90 -0.18
CA ASP A 321 23.61 -3.47 -0.01
C ASP A 321 23.13 -2.99 1.37
N ALA A 322 22.06 -3.58 1.92
CA ALA A 322 21.59 -3.26 3.27
C ALA A 322 22.58 -3.73 4.36
N PHE A 323 23.22 -4.90 4.18
CA PHE A 323 24.19 -5.43 5.12
C PHE A 323 25.44 -4.57 5.22
N GLN A 324 25.91 -4.02 4.10
CA GLN A 324 27.02 -3.06 4.09
C GLN A 324 26.75 -1.82 4.97
N LEU A 325 25.49 -1.40 5.07
CA LEU A 325 25.06 -0.25 5.89
C LEU A 325 24.70 -0.63 7.32
N THR A 326 24.72 -1.92 7.68
CA THR A 326 24.20 -2.41 8.96
C THR A 326 25.10 -3.45 9.59
N ILE A 327 25.05 -4.69 9.12
CA ILE A 327 25.78 -5.83 9.67
C ILE A 327 27.29 -5.64 9.55
N ASP A 328 27.77 -5.23 8.38
CA ASP A 328 29.21 -5.14 8.09
C ASP A 328 29.87 -3.98 8.87
N LEU A 329 29.09 -2.99 9.32
CA LEU A 329 29.59 -1.95 10.24
C LEU A 329 29.91 -2.50 11.64
N VAL A 330 29.27 -3.61 12.04
CA VAL A 330 29.48 -4.27 13.33
C VAL A 330 30.46 -5.44 13.18
N PHE A 331 30.38 -6.16 12.05
CA PHE A 331 31.21 -7.31 11.72
C PHE A 331 31.91 -7.07 10.37
N PRO A 332 33.00 -6.27 10.34
CA PRO A 332 33.67 -5.91 9.10
C PRO A 332 34.14 -7.13 8.32
N GLN A 333 33.87 -7.12 7.02
CA GLN A 333 34.40 -8.11 6.09
C GLN A 333 35.79 -7.68 5.59
N ASN A 334 36.66 -8.65 5.34
CA ASN A 334 37.99 -8.38 4.75
C ASN A 334 37.87 -7.90 3.29
N GLU A 335 36.89 -8.42 2.54
CA GLU A 335 36.56 -7.98 1.19
C GLU A 335 35.02 -7.92 1.06
N PRO A 336 34.44 -6.80 0.61
CA PRO A 336 32.99 -6.71 0.43
C PRO A 336 32.53 -7.60 -0.73
N ASN A 337 31.40 -8.29 -0.55
CA ASN A 337 30.82 -9.11 -1.61
C ASN A 337 30.07 -8.25 -2.64
N HIS A 338 30.57 -8.24 -3.86
CA HIS A 338 30.02 -7.49 -5.00
C HIS A 338 29.38 -8.40 -6.07
N ASN A 339 29.06 -9.66 -5.73
CA ASN A 339 28.57 -10.65 -6.70
C ASN A 339 27.06 -10.60 -6.99
N TYR A 340 26.43 -9.45 -6.78
CA TYR A 340 24.99 -9.26 -7.02
C TYR A 340 24.76 -8.15 -8.06
N PRO A 341 24.96 -8.44 -9.36
CA PRO A 341 24.77 -7.44 -10.39
C PRO A 341 23.30 -7.05 -10.52
N LEU A 342 23.06 -5.77 -10.77
CA LEU A 342 21.75 -5.25 -11.16
C LEU A 342 21.96 -4.36 -12.39
N MET A 343 21.13 -4.54 -13.41
CA MET A 343 21.29 -3.83 -14.68
C MET A 343 21.38 -2.32 -14.46
N ASN A 344 22.24 -1.64 -15.22
CA ASN A 344 22.50 -0.18 -15.16
C ASN A 344 23.23 0.32 -13.89
N TYR A 345 23.62 -0.56 -12.98
CA TYR A 345 24.36 -0.20 -11.77
C TYR A 345 25.72 -0.87 -11.71
N LYS A 346 26.71 -0.19 -11.14
CA LYS A 346 27.98 -0.84 -10.82
C LYS A 346 27.81 -1.76 -9.62
N ASN A 347 28.64 -2.80 -9.50
CA ASN A 347 28.53 -3.76 -8.41
C ASN A 347 29.07 -3.24 -7.06
N ASP A 348 29.94 -2.22 -7.10
CA ASP A 348 30.51 -1.53 -5.94
C ASP A 348 29.65 -0.36 -5.44
N GLU A 349 28.59 -0.01 -6.16
CA GLU A 349 27.65 1.05 -5.80
C GLU A 349 26.58 0.54 -4.84
N ASN A 350 26.37 1.20 -3.71
CA ASN A 350 25.26 0.87 -2.82
C ASN A 350 23.97 1.56 -3.30
N LEU A 351 22.89 0.80 -3.49
CA LEU A 351 21.64 1.31 -4.06
C LEU A 351 20.64 1.86 -3.02
N TRP A 352 21.01 1.83 -1.73
CA TRP A 352 20.28 2.55 -0.68
C TRP A 352 20.69 4.01 -0.64
N GLU A 353 19.78 4.88 -1.05
CA GLU A 353 19.98 6.33 -1.04
C GLU A 353 19.52 6.92 0.30
N SER A 354 20.40 7.64 0.99
CA SER A 354 20.04 8.24 2.28
C SER A 354 19.00 9.35 2.10
N MET A 355 17.93 9.29 2.89
CA MET A 355 16.91 10.35 3.00
C MET A 355 17.10 11.22 4.25
N GLY A 356 18.18 11.01 5.01
CA GLY A 356 18.43 11.67 6.30
C GLY A 356 18.08 10.78 7.50
N TYR A 357 17.89 11.40 8.66
CA TYR A 357 17.65 10.71 9.94
C TYR A 357 16.23 10.96 10.43
N LEU A 358 15.68 10.01 11.20
CA LEU A 358 14.54 10.30 12.07
C LEU A 358 14.98 11.31 13.12
N GLN A 359 14.63 12.58 12.93
CA GLN A 359 15.04 13.65 13.81
C GLN A 359 14.40 13.47 15.20
N SER A 360 15.19 13.06 16.18
CA SER A 360 14.83 13.17 17.59
C SER A 360 14.86 14.64 17.99
N SER A 361 13.69 15.18 18.36
CA SER A 361 13.59 16.47 19.05
C SER A 361 14.27 16.42 20.41
#